data_AF-A0A9D2SXV7-F1
#
_entry.id   AF-A0A9D2SXV7-F1
#
_cell.length_a   1.000
_cell.length_b   1.000
_cell.length_c   1.000
_cell.angle_alpha   90.00
_cell.angle_beta   90.00
_cell.angle_gamma   90.00
#
_symmetry.space_group_name_H-M   'P 1'
#
loop_
_entity.id
_entity.type
_entity.pdbx_description
1 polymer ?
#
loop_
_entity_poly.entity_id
_entity_poly.type
_entity_poly.pdbx_seq_one_letter_code
_entity_poly.pdbx_strand_id
1 'polypeptide(L)'
;MGEKQSKRKMWIVIGVGALLLVIAAAAGILAVSHMMSRQSYSESIKTAEKYVQEGNFEQAIVSYQNAIEEMPEEEDGYMGLADVYLQQDETSSAKVILKKGYLITDSPKIRYMLDGIEDGTYQVRLIGDPQPEKETMEYKGEFGWNVSFLQQLQNFSYQDFQTEYGSSPDIVEVAKGELEVVHPDLAATCYYSNTAEHDDIVDVNKDRPDASGMPEKVTLDSLSLLFNNFSGSVTLDKLQKLSSTKVEPVKTKERTYVELTTGSLDIYIETDEAGNIVSDDAWNEIILTDANKYREEKGLVTGVVIDAVSGEGVPGAKIEFAAKQDASHSDSVSTGSDGAFSLELDADQYDVSITADGYVEEEFEFEVEENKNYSGEQFVISPALAEGTARIVLEWGAEPRDLDSYLTGETDSGTDVSVSFSDKTCSSGSETIAELDVDDTTGYGPETITLYDLNGVYRYTVKDFRRTRTLQQYGATVKVYLPGQAQPEVITVAPNAGIVNIWEVFELDHGELRILNRAGNENSTR
;
A
#
# COMPACT_ATOMS: atom_id res chain seq x y z
N MET A 1 -58.72 58.04 -27.17
CA MET A 1 -58.35 56.72 -26.57
C MET A 1 -57.49 55.81 -27.48
N GLY A 2 -57.34 56.07 -28.79
CA GLY A 2 -56.56 55.19 -29.68
C GLY A 2 -55.02 55.29 -29.61
N GLU A 3 -54.47 56.47 -29.28
CA GLU A 3 -53.03 56.72 -29.35
C GLU A 3 -52.21 56.03 -28.24
N LYS A 4 -52.80 55.89 -27.04
CA LYS A 4 -52.17 55.24 -25.88
C LYS A 4 -52.11 53.71 -26.01
N GLN A 5 -53.07 53.10 -26.70
CA GLN A 5 -53.07 51.66 -27.00
C GLN A 5 -52.08 51.28 -28.10
N SER A 6 -51.91 52.13 -29.12
CA SER A 6 -50.93 51.94 -30.21
C SER A 6 -49.49 51.93 -29.68
N LYS A 7 -49.12 52.91 -28.86
CA LYS A 7 -47.77 52.98 -28.26
C LYS A 7 -47.49 51.75 -27.37
N ARG A 8 -48.46 51.29 -26.57
CA ARG A 8 -48.27 50.12 -25.68
C ARG A 8 -48.05 48.82 -26.45
N LYS A 9 -48.75 48.60 -27.57
CA LYS A 9 -48.49 47.45 -28.46
C LYS A 9 -47.13 47.54 -29.16
N MET A 10 -46.71 48.73 -29.56
CA MET A 10 -45.40 48.97 -30.17
C MET A 10 -44.24 48.67 -29.22
N TRP A 11 -44.33 49.09 -27.94
CA TRP A 11 -43.32 48.78 -26.92
C TRP A 11 -43.25 47.27 -26.59
N ILE A 12 -44.37 46.54 -26.64
CA ILE A 12 -44.39 45.08 -26.46
C ILE A 12 -43.68 44.39 -27.64
N VAL A 13 -43.94 44.80 -28.88
CA VAL A 13 -43.28 44.22 -30.06
C VAL A 13 -41.78 44.50 -30.06
N ILE A 14 -41.37 45.71 -29.68
CA ILE A 14 -39.94 46.07 -29.53
C ILE A 14 -39.29 45.25 -28.40
N GLY A 15 -39.97 45.09 -27.26
CA GLY A 15 -39.48 44.28 -26.15
C GLY A 15 -39.31 42.80 -26.50
N VAL A 16 -40.27 42.21 -27.23
CA VAL A 16 -40.20 40.82 -27.71
C VAL A 16 -39.10 40.66 -28.77
N GLY A 17 -38.95 41.62 -29.69
CA GLY A 17 -37.87 41.60 -30.69
C GLY A 17 -36.48 41.73 -30.06
N ALA A 18 -36.32 42.57 -29.04
CA ALA A 18 -35.08 42.69 -28.29
C ALA A 18 -34.75 41.42 -27.51
N LEU A 19 -35.75 40.79 -26.88
CA LEU A 19 -35.57 39.51 -26.19
C LEU A 19 -35.16 38.38 -27.15
N LEU A 20 -35.78 38.29 -28.33
CA LEU A 20 -35.42 37.31 -29.36
C LEU A 20 -33.99 37.50 -29.89
N LEU A 21 -33.54 38.75 -30.03
CA LEU A 21 -32.16 39.05 -30.42
C LEU A 21 -31.14 38.65 -29.35
N VAL A 22 -31.46 38.85 -28.07
CA VAL A 22 -30.60 38.40 -26.96
C VAL A 22 -30.53 36.87 -26.91
N ILE A 23 -31.66 36.17 -27.10
CA ILE A 23 -31.69 34.71 -27.17
C ILE A 23 -30.89 34.21 -28.38
N ALA A 24 -31.03 34.83 -29.56
CA ALA A 24 -30.29 34.45 -30.76
C ALA A 24 -28.78 34.72 -30.63
N ALA A 25 -28.38 35.83 -29.98
CA ALA A 25 -26.99 36.13 -29.70
C ALA A 25 -26.40 35.14 -28.68
N ALA A 26 -27.13 34.80 -27.62
CA ALA A 26 -26.72 33.78 -26.65
C ALA A 26 -26.59 32.40 -27.30
N ALA A 27 -27.54 32.01 -28.15
CA ALA A 27 -27.47 30.76 -28.92
C ALA A 27 -26.28 30.76 -29.90
N GLY A 28 -25.98 31.90 -30.53
CA GLY A 28 -24.81 32.05 -31.39
C GLY A 28 -23.48 31.92 -30.63
N ILE A 29 -23.39 32.52 -29.43
CA ILE A 29 -22.22 32.40 -28.55
C ILE A 29 -22.04 30.95 -28.09
N LEU A 30 -23.13 30.29 -27.66
CA LEU A 30 -23.11 28.87 -27.27
C LEU A 30 -22.71 27.95 -28.44
N ALA A 31 -23.18 28.25 -29.66
CA ALA A 31 -22.81 27.48 -30.84
C ALA A 31 -21.31 27.64 -31.19
N VAL A 32 -20.77 28.85 -31.07
CA VAL A 32 -19.33 29.11 -31.30
C VAL A 32 -18.48 28.45 -30.20
N SER A 33 -18.88 28.53 -28.93
CA SER A 33 -18.15 27.88 -27.83
C SER A 33 -18.16 26.36 -27.98
N HIS A 34 -19.31 25.76 -28.28
CA HIS A 34 -19.41 24.31 -28.50
C HIS A 34 -18.58 23.85 -29.72
N MET A 35 -18.53 24.66 -30.79
CA MET A 35 -17.66 24.38 -31.93
C MET A 35 -16.17 24.45 -31.57
N MET A 36 -15.77 25.41 -30.73
CA MET A 36 -14.40 25.51 -30.24
C MET A 36 -14.01 24.33 -29.34
N SER A 37 -14.87 23.92 -28.42
CA SER A 37 -14.65 22.73 -27.58
C SER A 37 -14.56 21.45 -28.41
N ARG A 38 -15.42 21.27 -29.44
CA ARG A 38 -15.29 20.14 -30.37
C ARG A 38 -13.96 20.10 -31.12
N GLN A 39 -13.43 21.26 -31.50
CA GLN A 39 -12.11 21.32 -32.15
C GLN A 39 -10.99 20.97 -31.15
N SER A 40 -11.02 21.57 -29.95
CA SER A 40 -10.05 21.30 -28.87
C SER A 40 -10.02 19.81 -28.49
N TYR A 41 -11.20 19.21 -28.34
CA TYR A 41 -11.37 17.78 -28.11
C TYR A 41 -10.75 16.93 -29.22
N SER A 42 -11.10 17.20 -30.49
CA SER A 42 -10.57 16.43 -31.62
C SER A 42 -9.05 16.55 -31.75
N GLU A 43 -8.49 17.72 -31.44
CA GLU A 43 -7.04 17.93 -31.39
C GLU A 43 -6.40 17.15 -30.23
N SER A 44 -7.05 17.11 -29.07
CA SER A 44 -6.58 16.39 -27.87
C SER A 44 -6.58 14.88 -28.10
N ILE A 45 -7.67 14.30 -28.62
CA ILE A 45 -7.74 12.87 -28.99
C ILE A 45 -6.64 12.51 -30.00
N LYS A 46 -6.51 13.28 -31.08
CA LYS A 46 -5.49 13.02 -32.10
C LYS A 46 -4.06 13.11 -31.55
N THR A 47 -3.84 14.03 -30.61
CA THR A 47 -2.55 14.17 -29.94
C THR A 47 -2.28 12.98 -29.02
N ALA A 48 -3.29 12.54 -28.28
CA ALA A 48 -3.22 11.35 -27.44
C ALA A 48 -2.88 10.10 -28.26
N GLU A 49 -3.65 9.81 -29.32
CA GLU A 49 -3.41 8.67 -30.23
C GLU A 49 -1.99 8.69 -30.82
N LYS A 50 -1.48 9.87 -31.15
CA LYS A 50 -0.10 10.03 -31.63
C LYS A 50 0.91 9.64 -30.54
N TYR A 51 0.71 10.08 -29.31
CA TYR A 51 1.59 9.71 -28.20
C TYR A 51 1.55 8.21 -27.90
N VAL A 52 0.38 7.56 -27.99
CA VAL A 52 0.26 6.10 -27.89
C VAL A 52 1.11 5.39 -28.95
N GLN A 53 1.04 5.83 -30.21
CA GLN A 53 1.86 5.27 -31.30
C GLN A 53 3.37 5.48 -31.11
N GLU A 54 3.76 6.52 -30.39
CA GLU A 54 5.16 6.82 -30.05
C GLU A 54 5.61 6.10 -28.77
N GLY A 55 4.72 5.36 -28.09
CA GLY A 55 4.99 4.71 -26.80
C GLY A 55 5.10 5.68 -25.62
N ASN A 56 4.65 6.93 -25.79
CA ASN A 56 4.73 7.97 -24.78
C ASN A 56 3.43 8.02 -23.96
N PHE A 57 3.23 7.01 -23.12
CA PHE A 57 1.96 6.80 -22.41
C PHE A 57 1.61 7.92 -21.44
N GLU A 58 2.56 8.48 -20.70
CA GLU A 58 2.32 9.61 -19.80
C GLU A 58 1.68 10.81 -20.53
N GLN A 59 2.22 11.17 -21.71
CA GLN A 59 1.66 12.27 -22.49
C GLN A 59 0.33 11.92 -23.17
N ALA A 60 0.13 10.64 -23.49
CA ALA A 60 -1.16 10.15 -23.99
C ALA A 60 -2.24 10.27 -22.91
N ILE A 61 -1.96 9.85 -21.68
CA ILE A 61 -2.86 9.95 -20.51
C ILE A 61 -3.30 11.41 -20.33
N VAL A 62 -2.35 12.33 -20.22
CA VAL A 62 -2.65 13.77 -20.06
C VAL A 62 -3.52 14.29 -21.20
N SER A 63 -3.26 13.87 -22.43
CA SER A 63 -4.02 14.32 -23.60
C SER A 63 -5.45 13.77 -23.63
N TYR A 64 -5.65 12.51 -23.22
CA TYR A 64 -7.00 11.94 -23.07
C TYR A 64 -7.76 12.56 -21.91
N GLN A 65 -7.10 12.80 -20.77
CA GLN A 65 -7.70 13.50 -19.63
C GLN A 65 -8.19 14.90 -20.04
N ASN A 66 -7.36 15.68 -20.76
CA ASN A 66 -7.78 16.97 -21.31
C ASN A 66 -8.99 16.85 -22.26
N ALA A 67 -9.04 15.80 -23.09
CA ALA A 67 -10.19 15.56 -23.96
C ALA A 67 -11.47 15.27 -23.16
N ILE A 68 -11.38 14.47 -22.10
CA ILE A 68 -12.49 14.16 -21.19
C ILE A 68 -12.98 15.41 -20.45
N GLU A 69 -12.06 16.27 -20.01
CA GLU A 69 -12.42 17.54 -19.35
C GLU A 69 -13.17 18.49 -20.29
N GLU A 70 -12.80 18.52 -21.57
CA GLU A 70 -13.42 19.39 -22.58
C GLU A 70 -14.81 18.91 -23.03
N MET A 71 -14.98 17.60 -23.25
CA MET A 71 -16.26 16.99 -23.65
C MET A 71 -16.49 15.66 -22.92
N PRO A 72 -16.98 15.70 -21.67
CA PRO A 72 -17.18 14.51 -20.85
C PRO A 72 -18.29 13.58 -21.37
N GLU A 73 -19.16 14.05 -22.28
CA GLU A 73 -20.22 13.28 -22.91
C GLU A 73 -19.77 12.44 -24.12
N GLU A 74 -18.51 12.58 -24.56
CA GLU A 74 -17.98 11.82 -25.70
C GLU A 74 -17.12 10.64 -25.22
N GLU A 75 -17.32 9.48 -25.84
CA GLU A 75 -16.78 8.19 -25.39
C GLU A 75 -15.30 7.96 -25.70
N ASP A 76 -14.76 8.55 -26.78
CA ASP A 76 -13.42 8.22 -27.29
C ASP A 76 -12.30 8.56 -26.28
N GLY A 77 -12.51 9.60 -25.46
CA GLY A 77 -11.55 9.99 -24.43
C GLY A 77 -11.40 8.92 -23.35
N TYR A 78 -12.51 8.42 -22.82
CA TYR A 78 -12.51 7.36 -21.80
C TYR A 78 -12.00 6.03 -22.35
N MET A 79 -12.43 5.65 -23.56
CA MET A 79 -11.98 4.41 -24.20
C MET A 79 -10.49 4.44 -24.53
N GLY A 80 -9.99 5.55 -25.07
CA GLY A 80 -8.58 5.73 -25.38
C GLY A 80 -7.69 5.73 -24.14
N LEU A 81 -8.14 6.38 -23.06
CA LEU A 81 -7.44 6.37 -21.77
C LEU A 81 -7.40 4.95 -21.16
N ALA A 82 -8.53 4.24 -21.19
CA ALA A 82 -8.60 2.86 -20.73
C ALA A 82 -7.67 1.93 -21.51
N ASP A 83 -7.58 2.11 -22.84
CA ASP A 83 -6.66 1.32 -23.67
C ASP A 83 -5.19 1.57 -23.31
N VAL A 84 -4.82 2.82 -23.00
CA VAL A 84 -3.47 3.14 -22.51
C VAL A 84 -3.18 2.47 -21.17
N TYR A 85 -4.11 2.54 -20.22
CA TYR A 85 -3.96 1.86 -18.93
C TYR A 85 -3.81 0.34 -19.08
N LEU A 86 -4.60 -0.29 -19.95
CA LEU A 86 -4.45 -1.73 -20.22
C LEU A 86 -3.11 -2.08 -20.88
N GLN A 87 -2.55 -1.20 -21.73
CA GLN A 87 -1.20 -1.40 -22.29
C GLN A 87 -0.09 -1.29 -21.23
N GLN A 88 -0.39 -0.68 -20.07
CA GLN A 88 0.49 -0.57 -18.92
C GLN A 88 0.18 -1.62 -17.84
N ASP A 89 -0.68 -2.60 -18.12
CA ASP A 89 -1.21 -3.59 -17.17
C ASP A 89 -1.98 -2.98 -15.97
N GLU A 90 -2.35 -1.69 -16.05
CA GLU A 90 -3.10 -0.94 -15.03
C GLU A 90 -4.62 -1.18 -15.16
N THR A 91 -5.04 -2.42 -14.92
CA THR A 91 -6.41 -2.88 -15.17
C THR A 91 -7.44 -2.17 -14.27
N SER A 92 -7.10 -1.85 -13.03
CA SER A 92 -7.98 -1.12 -12.11
C SER A 92 -8.23 0.32 -12.58
N SER A 93 -7.18 1.03 -13.01
CA SER A 93 -7.30 2.36 -13.62
C SER A 93 -8.20 2.32 -14.86
N ALA A 94 -8.02 1.32 -15.74
CA ALA A 94 -8.87 1.12 -16.92
C ALA A 94 -10.35 0.87 -16.55
N LYS A 95 -10.62 0.01 -15.56
CA LYS A 95 -12.00 -0.27 -15.09
C LYS A 95 -12.67 0.99 -14.54
N VAL A 96 -11.98 1.73 -13.68
CA VAL A 96 -12.53 2.94 -13.04
C VAL A 96 -12.81 4.03 -14.08
N ILE A 97 -11.89 4.28 -15.02
CA ILE A 97 -12.14 5.30 -16.05
C ILE A 97 -13.29 4.93 -16.99
N LEU A 98 -13.45 3.65 -17.32
CA LEU A 98 -14.58 3.17 -18.12
C LEU A 98 -15.90 3.28 -17.35
N LYS A 99 -15.95 2.93 -16.07
CA LYS A 99 -17.14 3.12 -15.23
C LYS A 99 -17.54 4.59 -15.17
N LYS A 100 -16.58 5.50 -14.96
CA LYS A 100 -16.79 6.95 -15.01
C LYS A 100 -17.41 7.39 -16.34
N GLY A 101 -16.82 6.95 -17.45
CA GLY A 101 -17.32 7.26 -18.79
C GLY A 101 -18.72 6.69 -19.03
N TYR A 102 -19.00 5.47 -18.57
CA TYR A 102 -20.31 4.84 -18.75
C TYR A 102 -21.42 5.59 -17.99
N LEU A 103 -21.16 6.04 -16.76
CA LEU A 103 -22.13 6.81 -15.96
C LEU A 103 -22.53 8.13 -16.63
N ILE A 104 -21.63 8.75 -17.37
CA ILE A 104 -21.87 10.03 -18.04
C ILE A 104 -22.48 9.83 -19.44
N THR A 105 -22.01 8.83 -20.19
CA THR A 105 -22.34 8.67 -21.62
C THR A 105 -23.43 7.63 -21.91
N ASP A 106 -23.65 6.66 -21.00
CA ASP A 106 -24.41 5.42 -21.25
C ASP A 106 -23.96 4.69 -22.53
N SER A 107 -22.67 4.81 -22.91
CA SER A 107 -22.15 4.30 -24.18
C SER A 107 -22.09 2.76 -24.19
N PRO A 108 -22.74 2.09 -25.15
CA PRO A 108 -22.66 0.63 -25.29
C PRO A 108 -21.25 0.11 -25.57
N LYS A 109 -20.38 0.94 -26.16
CA LYS A 109 -18.98 0.58 -26.44
C LYS A 109 -18.17 0.49 -25.14
N ILE A 110 -18.33 1.48 -24.26
CA ILE A 110 -17.68 1.50 -22.95
C ILE A 110 -18.16 0.29 -22.15
N ARG A 111 -19.48 0.03 -22.13
CA ARG A 111 -20.04 -1.16 -21.46
C ARG A 111 -19.44 -2.47 -21.99
N TYR A 112 -19.34 -2.62 -23.32
CA TYR A 112 -18.75 -3.81 -23.93
C TYR A 112 -17.28 -4.02 -23.51
N MET A 113 -16.50 -2.94 -23.46
CA MET A 113 -15.11 -2.99 -23.00
C MET A 113 -15.01 -3.35 -21.52
N LEU A 114 -15.86 -2.76 -20.68
CA LEU A 114 -15.92 -3.05 -19.24
C LEU A 114 -16.31 -4.52 -18.99
N ASP A 115 -17.41 -4.99 -19.58
CA ASP A 115 -17.88 -6.38 -19.47
C ASP A 115 -16.77 -7.37 -19.88
N GLY A 116 -16.03 -7.04 -20.94
CA GLY A 116 -14.93 -7.87 -21.43
C GLY A 116 -13.70 -7.89 -20.51
N ILE A 117 -13.40 -6.78 -19.83
CA ILE A 117 -12.31 -6.74 -18.83
C ILE A 117 -12.72 -7.57 -17.60
N GLU A 118 -13.98 -7.45 -17.16
CA GLU A 118 -14.50 -8.15 -15.98
C GLU A 118 -14.64 -9.67 -16.17
N ASP A 119 -14.95 -10.14 -17.39
CA ASP A 119 -15.09 -11.57 -17.70
C ASP A 119 -13.80 -12.21 -18.29
N GLY A 120 -12.73 -11.42 -18.43
CA GLY A 120 -11.43 -11.86 -18.96
C GLY A 120 -11.43 -12.13 -20.47
N THR A 121 -12.49 -11.78 -21.21
CA THR A 121 -12.55 -11.98 -22.67
C THR A 121 -11.92 -10.85 -23.47
N TYR A 122 -11.71 -9.68 -22.84
CA TYR A 122 -11.04 -8.53 -23.44
C TYR A 122 -9.52 -8.71 -23.39
N GLN A 123 -9.01 -9.53 -24.30
CA GLN A 123 -7.58 -9.59 -24.57
C GLN A 123 -7.19 -8.33 -25.33
N VAL A 124 -6.39 -7.44 -24.73
CA VAL A 124 -5.59 -6.48 -25.51
C VAL A 124 -4.59 -7.28 -26.33
N ARG A 125 -5.04 -7.75 -27.49
CA ARG A 125 -4.20 -8.42 -28.48
C ARG A 125 -3.45 -7.36 -29.26
N LEU A 126 -2.22 -7.08 -28.86
CA LEU A 126 -1.20 -6.82 -29.86
C LEU A 126 -1.07 -8.09 -30.72
N ILE A 127 -1.36 -7.97 -32.01
CA ILE A 127 -1.05 -9.03 -32.96
C ILE A 127 0.48 -9.17 -32.98
N GLY A 128 1.00 -10.16 -32.24
CA GLY A 128 2.27 -10.80 -32.58
C GLY A 128 3.46 -10.68 -31.64
N ASP A 129 3.32 -10.27 -30.37
CA ASP A 129 4.43 -10.39 -29.41
C ASP A 129 4.25 -11.57 -28.43
N PRO A 130 5.32 -12.35 -28.17
CA PRO A 130 5.33 -13.28 -27.05
C PRO A 130 5.20 -12.49 -25.75
N GLN A 131 4.61 -13.10 -24.71
CA GLN A 131 4.79 -12.60 -23.34
C GLN A 131 6.28 -12.27 -23.16
N PRO A 132 6.65 -11.08 -22.65
CA PRO A 132 7.95 -10.97 -22.03
C PRO A 132 7.94 -12.00 -20.92
N GLU A 133 8.77 -13.04 -21.05
CA GLU A 133 9.15 -13.87 -19.92
C GLU A 133 9.65 -12.84 -18.89
N LYS A 134 8.83 -12.56 -17.85
CA LYS A 134 9.31 -11.89 -16.65
C LYS A 134 10.55 -12.70 -16.27
N GLU A 135 11.73 -12.09 -16.35
CA GLU A 135 12.95 -12.72 -15.89
C GLU A 135 12.64 -13.22 -14.49
N THR A 136 12.55 -14.54 -14.34
CA THR A 136 12.32 -15.17 -13.04
C THR A 136 13.57 -14.88 -12.23
N MET A 137 13.58 -13.74 -11.54
CA MET A 137 14.48 -13.55 -10.42
C MET A 137 14.21 -14.73 -9.48
N GLU A 138 15.26 -15.48 -9.19
CA GLU A 138 15.24 -16.47 -8.11
C GLU A 138 15.00 -15.71 -6.82
N TYR A 139 13.73 -15.58 -6.45
CA TYR A 139 13.32 -15.11 -5.14
C TYR A 139 13.84 -16.08 -4.09
N LYS A 140 14.93 -15.70 -3.42
CA LYS A 140 15.42 -16.41 -2.24
C LYS A 140 14.53 -16.01 -1.06
N GLY A 141 13.48 -16.78 -0.81
CA GLY A 141 12.57 -16.62 0.32
C GLY A 141 11.43 -17.64 0.27
N GLU A 142 10.78 -17.90 1.41
CA GLU A 142 9.60 -18.76 1.42
C GLU A 142 8.38 -18.00 0.87
N PHE A 143 7.47 -18.73 0.21
CA PHE A 143 6.19 -18.16 -0.21
C PHE A 143 5.37 -17.86 1.04
N GLY A 144 4.95 -16.60 1.20
CA GLY A 144 4.38 -16.07 2.43
C GLY A 144 3.45 -14.89 2.17
N TRP A 145 2.88 -14.36 3.23
CA TRP A 145 2.07 -13.15 3.13
C TRP A 145 2.99 -11.95 2.90
N ASN A 146 2.57 -11.00 2.06
CA ASN A 146 3.12 -9.65 2.15
C ASN A 146 2.51 -8.98 3.38
N VAL A 147 3.12 -9.22 4.54
CA VAL A 147 2.64 -8.78 5.85
C VAL A 147 2.53 -7.25 5.91
N SER A 148 3.48 -6.52 5.31
CA SER A 148 3.44 -5.04 5.21
C SER A 148 2.20 -4.57 4.43
N PHE A 149 1.89 -5.18 3.29
CA PHE A 149 0.68 -4.83 2.52
C PHE A 149 -0.62 -5.19 3.24
N LEU A 150 -0.71 -6.38 3.86
CA LEU A 150 -1.89 -6.77 4.65
C LEU A 150 -2.18 -5.79 5.79
N GLN A 151 -1.13 -5.23 6.40
CA GLN A 151 -1.29 -4.19 7.40
C GLN A 151 -1.74 -2.87 6.80
N GLN A 152 -1.17 -2.45 5.67
CA GLN A 152 -1.61 -1.23 4.99
C GLN A 152 -3.12 -1.30 4.72
N LEU A 153 -3.62 -2.46 4.26
CA LEU A 153 -5.06 -2.68 4.13
C LEU A 153 -5.82 -2.49 5.45
N GLN A 154 -5.39 -3.16 6.52
CA GLN A 154 -6.09 -3.14 7.81
C GLN A 154 -6.02 -1.80 8.56
N ASN A 155 -5.09 -0.91 8.21
CA ASN A 155 -4.77 0.24 9.03
C ASN A 155 -4.87 1.58 8.30
N PHE A 156 -4.79 1.60 6.97
CA PHE A 156 -4.76 2.86 6.24
C PHE A 156 -6.15 3.47 6.15
N SER A 157 -6.23 4.71 6.61
CA SER A 157 -7.28 5.61 6.18
C SER A 157 -7.04 6.07 4.74
N TYR A 158 -8.02 6.73 4.17
CA TYR A 158 -7.93 7.33 2.85
C TYR A 158 -6.76 8.31 2.74
N GLN A 159 -6.52 9.11 3.79
CA GLN A 159 -5.39 10.03 3.83
C GLN A 159 -4.04 9.28 3.83
N ASP A 160 -3.96 8.11 4.44
CA ASP A 160 -2.75 7.28 4.45
C ASP A 160 -2.51 6.67 3.07
N PHE A 161 -3.54 6.10 2.44
CA PHE A 161 -3.46 5.62 1.05
C PHE A 161 -3.04 6.73 0.08
N GLN A 162 -3.53 7.96 0.26
CA GLN A 162 -3.09 9.10 -0.56
C GLN A 162 -1.64 9.49 -0.33
N THR A 163 -1.15 9.31 0.89
CA THR A 163 0.24 9.64 1.25
C THR A 163 1.18 8.59 0.67
N GLU A 164 0.82 7.31 0.78
CA GLU A 164 1.65 6.19 0.33
C GLU A 164 1.61 5.98 -1.19
N TYR A 165 0.41 6.02 -1.78
CA TYR A 165 0.18 5.62 -3.17
C TYR A 165 -0.23 6.76 -4.09
N GLY A 166 -0.06 8.00 -3.66
CA GLY A 166 -0.26 9.19 -4.48
C GLY A 166 -1.55 9.95 -4.19
N SER A 167 -1.45 11.27 -4.27
CA SER A 167 -2.47 12.20 -3.75
C SER A 167 -3.64 12.51 -4.69
N SER A 168 -3.60 12.04 -5.94
CA SER A 168 -4.60 12.31 -6.98
C SER A 168 -5.25 11.03 -7.51
N PRO A 169 -6.04 10.32 -6.69
CA PRO A 169 -6.70 9.08 -7.12
C PRO A 169 -7.85 9.34 -8.09
N ASP A 170 -8.11 8.35 -8.94
CA ASP A 170 -9.32 8.28 -9.74
C ASP A 170 -10.47 7.78 -8.87
N ILE A 171 -11.59 8.51 -8.87
CA ILE A 171 -12.76 8.23 -8.02
C ILE A 171 -14.01 8.15 -8.87
N VAL A 172 -14.84 7.14 -8.59
CA VAL A 172 -16.16 6.94 -9.20
C VAL A 172 -17.21 6.75 -8.11
N GLU A 173 -18.27 7.54 -8.14
CA GLU A 173 -19.48 7.32 -7.36
C GLU A 173 -20.35 6.26 -8.07
N VAL A 174 -20.48 5.08 -7.47
CA VAL A 174 -21.30 3.99 -8.01
C VAL A 174 -22.73 4.04 -7.49
N ALA A 175 -22.90 4.53 -6.25
CA ALA A 175 -24.18 4.87 -5.65
C ALA A 175 -23.96 5.96 -4.59
N LYS A 176 -25.06 6.55 -4.09
CA LYS A 176 -24.96 7.62 -3.11
C LYS A 176 -24.28 7.12 -1.82
N GLY A 177 -23.08 7.63 -1.56
CA GLY A 177 -22.27 7.23 -0.41
C GLY A 177 -21.44 5.96 -0.65
N GLU A 178 -21.35 5.48 -1.88
CA GLU A 178 -20.54 4.34 -2.31
C GLU A 178 -19.57 4.76 -3.41
N LEU A 179 -18.27 4.62 -3.17
CA LEU A 179 -17.19 5.03 -4.06
C LEU A 179 -16.25 3.87 -4.39
N GLU A 180 -15.80 3.84 -5.65
CA GLU A 180 -14.61 3.09 -6.07
C GLU A 180 -13.46 4.07 -6.28
N VAL A 181 -12.29 3.76 -5.73
CA VAL A 181 -11.11 4.64 -5.68
C VAL A 181 -9.88 3.87 -6.13
N VAL A 182 -9.15 4.39 -7.12
CA VAL A 182 -7.86 3.85 -7.57
C VAL A 182 -6.77 4.88 -7.32
N HIS A 183 -5.78 4.51 -6.52
CA HIS A 183 -4.63 5.37 -6.22
C HIS A 183 -3.55 5.22 -7.30
N PRO A 184 -2.86 6.31 -7.71
CA PRO A 184 -1.93 6.27 -8.84
C PRO A 184 -0.83 5.20 -8.77
N ASP A 185 -0.27 4.99 -7.58
CA ASP A 185 0.85 4.05 -7.37
C ASP A 185 0.40 2.75 -6.69
N LEU A 186 -0.91 2.44 -6.70
CA LEU A 186 -1.47 1.21 -6.18
C LEU A 186 -2.25 0.48 -7.27
N ALA A 187 -1.78 -0.71 -7.65
CA ALA A 187 -2.46 -1.58 -8.61
C ALA A 187 -3.65 -2.31 -7.96
N ALA A 188 -4.60 -1.55 -7.42
CA ALA A 188 -5.80 -2.03 -6.76
C ALA A 188 -6.93 -0.99 -6.81
N THR A 189 -8.17 -1.47 -6.67
CA THR A 189 -9.36 -0.65 -6.42
C THR A 189 -9.78 -0.76 -4.97
N CYS A 190 -9.90 0.37 -4.29
CA CYS A 190 -10.42 0.50 -2.93
C CYS A 190 -11.90 0.91 -2.97
N TYR A 191 -12.72 0.27 -2.15
CA TYR A 191 -14.17 0.48 -2.10
C TYR A 191 -14.56 1.09 -0.76
N TYR A 192 -15.23 2.24 -0.80
CA TYR A 192 -15.67 2.97 0.39
C TYR A 192 -17.19 3.10 0.38
N SER A 193 -17.85 2.72 1.47
CA SER A 193 -19.29 2.90 1.61
C SER A 193 -19.65 3.49 2.96
N ASN A 194 -20.63 4.40 2.96
CA ASN A 194 -21.36 4.75 4.17
C ASN A 194 -22.21 3.56 4.64
N THR A 195 -22.27 3.37 5.96
CA THR A 195 -23.06 2.30 6.59
C THR A 195 -24.27 2.90 7.32
N ALA A 196 -25.08 2.05 7.97
CA ALA A 196 -26.19 2.54 8.79
C ALA A 196 -25.67 3.21 10.09
N GLU A 197 -24.49 2.78 10.54
CA GLU A 197 -23.80 3.23 11.74
C GLU A 197 -22.93 4.47 11.47
N HIS A 198 -22.27 4.53 10.31
CA HIS A 198 -21.34 5.60 9.93
C HIS A 198 -21.69 6.18 8.56
N ASP A 199 -22.28 7.37 8.54
CA ASP A 199 -22.62 8.12 7.31
C ASP A 199 -21.56 9.16 6.91
N ASP A 200 -20.39 9.08 7.54
CA ASP A 200 -19.26 10.01 7.41
C ASP A 200 -18.00 9.36 6.83
N ILE A 201 -18.08 8.10 6.35
CA ILE A 201 -16.98 7.42 5.64
C ILE A 201 -16.75 8.06 4.28
N VAL A 202 -17.83 8.49 3.62
CA VAL A 202 -17.86 9.18 2.34
C VAL A 202 -18.52 10.56 2.50
N ASP A 203 -17.81 11.62 2.12
CA ASP A 203 -18.37 12.97 1.99
C ASP A 203 -19.15 13.06 0.67
N VAL A 204 -20.45 12.75 0.75
CA VAL A 204 -21.39 12.79 -0.38
C VAL A 204 -21.58 14.15 -1.05
N ASN A 205 -20.99 15.24 -0.53
CA ASN A 205 -21.01 16.54 -1.19
C ASN A 205 -19.74 16.81 -2.01
N LYS A 206 -18.67 16.07 -1.73
CA LYS A 206 -17.37 16.17 -2.42
C LYS A 206 -17.08 14.95 -3.29
N ASP A 207 -17.95 13.94 -3.26
CA ASP A 207 -17.81 12.65 -3.94
C ASP A 207 -16.43 12.02 -3.67
N ARG A 208 -16.06 11.99 -2.39
CA ARG A 208 -14.74 11.56 -1.93
C ARG A 208 -14.82 10.90 -0.55
N PRO A 209 -13.97 9.89 -0.24
CA PRO A 209 -13.88 9.40 1.12
C PRO A 209 -13.47 10.50 2.09
N ASP A 210 -13.94 10.43 3.34
CA ASP A 210 -13.40 11.24 4.42
C ASP A 210 -11.92 10.91 4.65
N ALA A 211 -11.15 11.86 5.17
CA ALA A 211 -9.71 11.68 5.39
C ALA A 211 -9.42 10.47 6.28
N SER A 212 -10.27 10.21 7.28
CA SER A 212 -10.17 9.05 8.17
C SER A 212 -10.83 7.78 7.61
N GLY A 213 -11.50 7.87 6.45
CA GLY A 213 -12.28 6.79 5.83
C GLY A 213 -11.43 5.59 5.53
N MET A 214 -11.80 4.39 5.96
CA MET A 214 -11.13 3.16 5.53
C MET A 214 -11.93 2.50 4.41
N PRO A 215 -11.27 1.85 3.44
CA PRO A 215 -11.99 1.00 2.50
C PRO A 215 -12.57 -0.22 3.23
N GLU A 216 -13.76 -0.67 2.84
CA GLU A 216 -14.36 -1.92 3.37
C GLU A 216 -14.03 -3.14 2.50
N LYS A 217 -13.63 -2.88 1.26
CA LYS A 217 -13.19 -3.89 0.29
C LYS A 217 -12.06 -3.36 -0.55
N VAL A 218 -11.15 -4.24 -0.95
CA VAL A 218 -10.10 -3.99 -1.94
C VAL A 218 -10.06 -5.12 -2.97
N THR A 219 -9.80 -4.79 -4.24
CA THR A 219 -9.52 -5.77 -5.30
C THR A 219 -8.18 -5.44 -5.95
N LEU A 220 -7.33 -6.43 -6.17
CA LEU A 220 -5.98 -6.27 -6.69
C LEU A 220 -5.93 -6.58 -8.18
N ASP A 221 -5.10 -5.84 -8.92
CA ASP A 221 -4.74 -6.19 -10.30
C ASP A 221 -3.72 -7.34 -10.34
N SER A 222 -2.90 -7.48 -9.29
CA SER A 222 -1.90 -8.54 -9.18
C SER A 222 -1.84 -9.09 -7.75
N LEU A 223 -1.90 -10.40 -7.62
CA LEU A 223 -1.72 -11.13 -6.37
C LEU A 223 -0.29 -11.03 -5.82
N SER A 224 0.66 -10.54 -6.62
CA SER A 224 2.02 -10.24 -6.14
C SER A 224 2.06 -9.13 -5.08
N LEU A 225 1.02 -8.27 -4.99
CA LEU A 225 0.88 -7.33 -3.87
C LEU A 225 0.59 -8.06 -2.55
N LEU A 226 -0.13 -9.17 -2.62
CA LEU A 226 -0.63 -9.90 -1.47
C LEU A 226 0.37 -10.93 -0.93
N PHE A 227 1.24 -11.46 -1.79
CA PHE A 227 2.12 -12.58 -1.47
C PHE A 227 3.58 -12.27 -1.77
N ASN A 228 4.44 -12.54 -0.79
CA ASN A 228 5.88 -12.56 -0.98
C ASN A 228 6.31 -13.78 -1.80
N ASN A 229 7.31 -13.60 -2.67
CA ASN A 229 7.91 -14.66 -3.50
C ASN A 229 6.87 -15.41 -4.36
N PHE A 230 5.83 -14.71 -4.81
CA PHE A 230 4.78 -15.26 -5.66
C PHE A 230 5.21 -15.35 -7.13
N SER A 231 5.00 -16.51 -7.73
CA SER A 231 5.45 -16.83 -9.09
C SER A 231 4.30 -16.93 -10.10
N GLY A 232 3.12 -16.39 -9.75
CA GLY A 232 1.90 -16.47 -10.56
C GLY A 232 1.08 -17.75 -10.36
N SER A 233 1.56 -18.71 -9.55
CA SER A 233 0.77 -19.90 -9.19
C SER A 233 1.13 -20.44 -7.81
N VAL A 234 0.12 -20.97 -7.11
CA VAL A 234 0.26 -21.51 -5.75
C VAL A 234 -0.69 -22.69 -5.56
N THR A 235 -0.20 -23.77 -4.95
CA THR A 235 -1.00 -24.96 -4.64
C THR A 235 -1.87 -24.77 -3.40
N LEU A 236 -3.03 -25.44 -3.36
CA LEU A 236 -3.92 -25.45 -2.18
C LEU A 236 -3.18 -25.78 -0.87
N ASP A 237 -2.24 -26.74 -0.88
CA ASP A 237 -1.45 -27.13 0.29
C ASP A 237 -0.60 -25.98 0.87
N LYS A 238 -0.14 -25.06 0.03
CA LYS A 238 0.61 -23.87 0.47
C LYS A 238 -0.35 -22.83 1.06
N LEU A 239 -1.50 -22.60 0.41
CA LEU A 239 -2.53 -21.69 0.90
C LEU A 239 -3.10 -22.13 2.26
N GLN A 240 -3.31 -23.43 2.45
CA GLN A 240 -3.76 -23.99 3.72
C GLN A 240 -2.77 -23.76 4.86
N LYS A 241 -1.47 -23.59 4.57
CA LYS A 241 -0.47 -23.27 5.61
C LYS A 241 -0.52 -21.79 6.02
N LEU A 242 -0.96 -20.90 5.12
CA LEU A 242 -1.03 -19.47 5.37
C LEU A 242 -2.30 -19.06 6.12
N SER A 243 -3.41 -19.76 5.88
CA SER A 243 -4.69 -19.40 6.50
C SER A 243 -4.83 -19.96 7.91
N SER A 244 -5.42 -19.15 8.79
CA SER A 244 -5.83 -19.55 10.14
C SER A 244 -6.97 -20.57 10.13
N THR A 245 -7.70 -20.66 9.02
CA THR A 245 -8.87 -21.51 8.85
C THR A 245 -8.62 -22.59 7.80
N LYS A 246 -9.53 -23.57 7.74
CA LYS A 246 -9.46 -24.60 6.73
C LYS A 246 -9.80 -24.01 5.36
N VAL A 247 -8.90 -24.17 4.39
CA VAL A 247 -9.03 -23.68 3.02
C VAL A 247 -9.55 -24.80 2.13
N GLU A 248 -10.73 -24.61 1.56
CA GLU A 248 -11.32 -25.54 0.59
C GLU A 248 -11.88 -24.76 -0.61
N PRO A 249 -11.77 -25.31 -1.84
CA PRO A 249 -12.35 -24.67 -3.01
C PRO A 249 -13.87 -24.65 -2.93
N VAL A 250 -14.44 -23.46 -3.15
CA VAL A 250 -15.88 -23.19 -3.22
C VAL A 250 -16.26 -22.98 -4.68
N LYS A 251 -17.17 -23.82 -5.19
CA LYS A 251 -17.64 -23.76 -6.58
C LYS A 251 -18.97 -23.01 -6.70
N THR A 252 -18.97 -21.92 -7.46
CA THR A 252 -20.17 -21.18 -7.85
C THR A 252 -20.55 -21.51 -9.30
N LYS A 253 -21.56 -20.81 -9.83
CA LYS A 253 -21.92 -20.94 -11.25
C LYS A 253 -20.91 -20.27 -12.18
N GLU A 254 -20.19 -19.28 -11.67
CA GLU A 254 -19.33 -18.38 -12.45
C GLU A 254 -17.86 -18.78 -12.31
N ARG A 255 -17.44 -19.21 -11.11
CA ARG A 255 -16.04 -19.54 -10.81
C ARG A 255 -15.87 -20.55 -9.68
N THR A 256 -14.64 -21.02 -9.51
CA THR A 256 -14.19 -21.72 -8.30
C THR A 256 -13.21 -20.82 -7.57
N TYR A 257 -13.33 -20.64 -6.26
CA TYR A 257 -12.44 -19.78 -5.48
C TYR A 257 -12.09 -20.43 -4.14
N VAL A 258 -11.05 -19.93 -3.49
CA VAL A 258 -10.73 -20.26 -2.08
C VAL A 258 -10.93 -19.03 -1.21
N GLU A 259 -11.24 -19.27 0.05
CA GLU A 259 -11.34 -18.25 1.10
C GLU A 259 -10.14 -18.43 2.05
N LEU A 260 -9.42 -17.34 2.30
CA LEU A 260 -8.30 -17.26 3.23
C LEU A 260 -8.64 -16.21 4.29
N THR A 261 -8.62 -16.60 5.56
CA THR A 261 -8.80 -15.68 6.68
C THR A 261 -7.47 -15.39 7.37
N THR A 262 -7.16 -14.11 7.54
CA THR A 262 -5.93 -13.61 8.17
C THR A 262 -6.25 -12.27 8.88
N GLY A 263 -5.96 -12.14 10.17
CA GLY A 263 -6.38 -10.96 10.95
C GLY A 263 -7.87 -10.64 10.83
N SER A 264 -8.20 -9.40 10.46
CA SER A 264 -9.56 -8.93 10.16
C SER A 264 -9.92 -8.98 8.67
N LEU A 265 -9.18 -9.76 7.88
CA LEU A 265 -9.35 -9.87 6.44
C LEU A 265 -9.95 -11.22 6.03
N ASP A 266 -11.00 -11.16 5.23
CA ASP A 266 -11.51 -12.30 4.47
C ASP A 266 -11.11 -12.12 3.00
N ILE A 267 -10.25 -13.01 2.51
CA ILE A 267 -9.65 -12.92 1.18
C ILE A 267 -10.19 -14.03 0.30
N TYR A 268 -10.79 -13.66 -0.83
CA TYR A 268 -11.35 -14.56 -1.83
C TYR A 268 -10.49 -14.53 -3.07
N ILE A 269 -10.04 -15.70 -3.57
CA ILE A 269 -9.18 -15.78 -4.77
C ILE A 269 -9.68 -16.90 -5.69
N GLU A 270 -9.85 -16.60 -6.97
CA GLU A 270 -10.22 -17.58 -7.99
C GLU A 270 -9.14 -18.65 -8.19
N THR A 271 -9.58 -19.88 -8.39
CA THR A 271 -8.73 -21.08 -8.46
C THR A 271 -9.23 -22.07 -9.51
N ASP A 272 -8.39 -23.05 -9.84
CA ASP A 272 -8.83 -24.24 -10.56
C ASP A 272 -9.76 -25.14 -9.69
N GLU A 273 -10.30 -26.22 -10.27
CA GLU A 273 -11.17 -27.13 -9.51
C GLU A 273 -10.48 -27.85 -8.33
N ALA A 274 -9.15 -27.83 -8.28
CA ALA A 274 -8.35 -28.40 -7.21
C ALA A 274 -7.98 -27.38 -6.12
N GLY A 275 -8.40 -26.11 -6.26
CA GLY A 275 -8.11 -25.04 -5.30
C GLY A 275 -6.73 -24.40 -5.46
N ASN A 276 -6.08 -24.57 -6.62
CA ASN A 276 -4.80 -23.91 -6.90
C ASN A 276 -5.03 -22.56 -7.56
N ILE A 277 -4.25 -21.55 -7.15
CA ILE A 277 -4.12 -20.29 -7.88
C ILE A 277 -3.24 -20.57 -9.10
N VAL A 278 -3.72 -20.19 -10.28
CA VAL A 278 -3.05 -20.49 -11.57
C VAL A 278 -2.73 -19.25 -12.40
N SER A 279 -3.06 -18.05 -11.89
CA SER A 279 -2.79 -16.78 -12.54
C SER A 279 -2.48 -15.69 -11.51
N ASP A 280 -1.64 -14.73 -11.89
CA ASP A 280 -1.27 -13.56 -11.06
C ASP A 280 -2.38 -12.51 -11.00
N ASP A 281 -3.17 -12.41 -12.05
CA ASP A 281 -4.34 -11.54 -12.21
C ASP A 281 -5.66 -12.27 -11.90
N ALA A 282 -5.59 -13.40 -11.19
CA ALA A 282 -6.79 -14.16 -10.85
C ALA A 282 -7.77 -13.28 -10.07
N TRP A 283 -9.08 -13.44 -10.35
CA TRP A 283 -10.11 -12.68 -9.67
C TRP A 283 -9.93 -12.79 -8.16
N ASN A 284 -10.03 -11.65 -7.48
CA ASN A 284 -9.88 -11.58 -6.04
C ASN A 284 -10.76 -10.49 -5.43
N GLU A 285 -11.16 -10.70 -4.18
CA GLU A 285 -11.79 -9.70 -3.32
C GLU A 285 -11.22 -9.84 -1.91
N ILE A 286 -10.83 -8.72 -1.32
CA ILE A 286 -10.35 -8.65 0.06
C ILE A 286 -11.37 -7.84 0.84
N ILE A 287 -12.04 -8.47 1.79
CA ILE A 287 -13.02 -7.83 2.66
C ILE A 287 -12.34 -7.45 3.97
N LEU A 288 -12.35 -6.15 4.28
CA LEU A 288 -11.75 -5.60 5.49
C LEU A 288 -12.83 -5.58 6.56
N THR A 289 -13.00 -6.71 7.24
CA THR A 289 -14.19 -6.96 8.05
C THR A 289 -14.36 -5.96 9.18
N ASP A 290 -13.28 -5.40 9.72
CA ASP A 290 -13.31 -4.42 10.82
C ASP A 290 -13.16 -2.96 10.38
N ALA A 291 -13.05 -2.71 9.07
CA ALA A 291 -12.94 -1.35 8.55
C ALA A 291 -14.09 -0.48 9.05
N ASN A 292 -13.74 0.70 9.58
CA ASN A 292 -14.66 1.72 10.08
C ASN A 292 -15.52 1.32 11.31
N LYS A 293 -15.56 0.05 11.77
CA LYS A 293 -16.39 -0.37 12.91
C LYS A 293 -16.08 0.37 14.21
N TYR A 294 -14.79 0.60 14.42
CA TYR A 294 -14.24 1.10 15.68
C TYR A 294 -13.94 2.59 15.66
N ARG A 295 -14.44 3.32 14.65
CA ARG A 295 -14.26 4.77 14.52
C ARG A 295 -14.68 5.57 15.76
N GLU A 296 -15.62 5.03 16.54
CA GLU A 296 -16.11 5.64 17.79
C GLU A 296 -15.59 4.95 19.07
N GLU A 297 -15.00 3.76 18.95
CA GLU A 297 -14.40 3.03 20.08
C GLU A 297 -13.02 3.58 20.39
N LYS A 298 -12.61 3.47 21.65
CA LYS A 298 -11.45 4.18 22.18
C LYS A 298 -10.51 3.17 22.82
N GLY A 299 -9.27 3.15 22.38
CA GLY A 299 -8.24 2.28 22.94
C GLY A 299 -8.12 0.91 22.26
N LEU A 300 -8.68 0.73 21.06
CA LEU A 300 -8.40 -0.48 20.29
C LEU A 300 -6.95 -0.43 19.79
N VAL A 301 -6.18 -1.47 20.11
CA VAL A 301 -4.80 -1.68 19.65
C VAL A 301 -4.78 -2.90 18.74
N THR A 302 -4.41 -2.68 17.48
CA THR A 302 -4.25 -3.71 16.45
C THR A 302 -2.85 -3.65 15.88
N GLY A 303 -2.28 -4.82 15.60
CA GLY A 303 -0.92 -4.93 15.12
C GLY A 303 -0.53 -6.34 14.73
N VAL A 304 0.76 -6.52 14.47
CA VAL A 304 1.34 -7.83 14.13
C VAL A 304 2.64 -8.03 14.90
N VAL A 305 2.92 -9.28 15.26
CA VAL A 305 4.25 -9.71 15.72
C VAL A 305 4.98 -10.33 14.54
N ILE A 306 6.16 -9.82 14.19
CA ILE A 306 6.92 -10.22 13.00
C ILE A 306 8.21 -10.91 13.41
N ASP A 307 8.58 -11.96 12.68
CA ASP A 307 9.87 -12.64 12.81
C ASP A 307 10.95 -11.79 12.12
N ALA A 308 11.95 -11.37 12.89
CA ALA A 308 13.06 -10.57 12.38
C ALA A 308 13.81 -11.21 11.21
N VAL A 309 13.87 -12.54 11.10
CA VAL A 309 14.66 -13.25 10.08
C VAL A 309 13.86 -13.55 8.82
N SER A 310 12.57 -13.87 8.96
CA SER A 310 11.76 -14.24 7.80
C SER A 310 10.88 -13.10 7.28
N GLY A 311 10.60 -12.09 8.10
CA GLY A 311 9.62 -11.04 7.79
C GLY A 311 8.16 -11.52 7.86
N GLU A 312 7.93 -12.79 8.18
CA GLU A 312 6.61 -13.37 8.33
C GLU A 312 6.06 -13.14 9.75
N GLY A 313 4.74 -13.16 9.90
CA GLY A 313 4.12 -13.02 11.21
C GLY A 313 4.34 -14.23 12.12
N VAL A 314 4.57 -14.01 13.42
CA VAL A 314 4.84 -15.06 14.42
C VAL A 314 3.54 -15.59 15.02
N PRO A 315 3.15 -16.86 14.75
CA PRO A 315 1.89 -17.40 15.24
C PRO A 315 1.90 -17.75 16.73
N GLY A 316 0.82 -17.44 17.43
CA GLY A 316 0.64 -17.80 18.83
C GLY A 316 1.62 -17.11 19.80
N ALA A 317 2.29 -16.04 19.38
CA ALA A 317 3.03 -15.16 20.27
C ALA A 317 2.07 -14.55 21.30
N LYS A 318 2.46 -14.56 22.57
CA LYS A 318 1.68 -13.97 23.65
C LYS A 318 2.18 -12.55 23.92
N ILE A 319 1.25 -11.61 23.92
CA ILE A 319 1.51 -10.19 24.22
C ILE A 319 0.79 -9.85 25.52
N GLU A 320 1.54 -9.41 26.53
CA GLU A 320 1.00 -8.96 27.82
C GLU A 320 1.17 -7.45 27.95
N PHE A 321 0.08 -6.73 28.18
CA PHE A 321 0.05 -5.29 28.44
C PHE A 321 -0.16 -5.06 29.94
N ALA A 322 0.90 -4.75 30.68
CA ALA A 322 0.84 -4.46 32.11
C ALA A 322 0.71 -2.95 32.36
N ALA A 323 -0.48 -2.50 32.76
CA ALA A 323 -0.76 -1.09 33.02
C ALA A 323 0.03 -0.55 34.23
N LYS A 324 0.58 0.65 34.08
CA LYS A 324 1.39 1.32 35.11
C LYS A 324 0.56 2.14 36.09
N GLN A 325 -0.55 2.72 35.64
CA GLN A 325 -1.34 3.64 36.45
C GLN A 325 -2.49 2.92 37.16
N ASP A 326 -3.28 2.11 36.43
CA ASP A 326 -4.33 1.27 37.00
C ASP A 326 -4.17 -0.18 36.53
N ALA A 327 -3.76 -1.06 37.45
CA ALA A 327 -3.54 -2.47 37.17
C ALA A 327 -4.80 -3.23 36.69
N SER A 328 -6.00 -2.65 36.80
CA SER A 328 -7.22 -3.23 36.23
C SER A 328 -7.34 -3.03 34.71
N HIS A 329 -6.57 -2.12 34.13
CA HIS A 329 -6.46 -1.93 32.68
C HIS A 329 -5.55 -2.96 32.00
N SER A 330 -4.76 -3.72 32.77
CA SER A 330 -3.86 -4.73 32.21
C SER A 330 -4.63 -5.86 31.53
N ASP A 331 -4.21 -6.22 30.32
CA ASP A 331 -4.79 -7.35 29.58
C ASP A 331 -3.72 -8.04 28.70
N SER A 332 -4.09 -9.12 28.02
CA SER A 332 -3.20 -9.88 27.16
C SER A 332 -3.92 -10.50 25.97
N VAL A 333 -3.19 -10.70 24.89
CA VAL A 333 -3.69 -11.32 23.65
C VAL A 333 -2.66 -12.30 23.10
N SER A 334 -3.09 -13.20 22.23
CA SER A 334 -2.17 -14.05 21.46
C SER A 334 -2.41 -13.87 19.97
N THR A 335 -1.34 -13.93 19.20
CA THR A 335 -1.40 -13.68 17.76
C THR A 335 -2.05 -14.82 16.99
N GLY A 336 -2.69 -14.47 15.87
CA GLY A 336 -3.23 -15.40 14.86
C GLY A 336 -2.14 -16.13 14.08
N SER A 337 -2.53 -16.90 13.05
CA SER A 337 -1.59 -17.66 12.20
C SER A 337 -0.65 -16.81 11.36
N ASP A 338 -0.96 -15.52 11.24
CA ASP A 338 -0.27 -14.49 10.49
C ASP A 338 0.42 -13.48 11.39
N GLY A 339 0.53 -13.77 12.69
CA GLY A 339 1.09 -12.87 13.69
C GLY A 339 0.18 -11.71 14.10
N ALA A 340 -1.01 -11.56 13.52
CA ALA A 340 -1.90 -10.43 13.81
C ALA A 340 -2.55 -10.54 15.19
N PHE A 341 -2.80 -9.41 15.83
CA PHE A 341 -3.54 -9.31 17.09
C PHE A 341 -4.47 -8.10 17.12
N SER A 342 -5.48 -8.17 17.98
CA SER A 342 -6.42 -7.08 18.26
C SER A 342 -6.86 -7.15 19.72
N LEU A 343 -6.78 -6.04 20.44
CA LEU A 343 -7.11 -5.93 21.86
C LEU A 343 -7.61 -4.53 22.20
N GLU A 344 -8.70 -4.44 22.97
CA GLU A 344 -9.15 -3.18 23.55
C GLU A 344 -8.40 -2.91 24.86
N LEU A 345 -7.80 -1.74 24.98
CA LEU A 345 -7.05 -1.28 26.15
C LEU A 345 -7.55 0.08 26.60
N ASP A 346 -7.69 0.27 27.91
CA ASP A 346 -7.98 1.59 28.46
C ASP A 346 -6.78 2.53 28.29
N ALA A 347 -7.02 3.84 28.36
CA ALA A 347 -5.94 4.82 28.32
C ALA A 347 -5.02 4.68 29.54
N ASP A 348 -3.78 4.25 29.32
CA ASP A 348 -2.74 4.05 30.32
C ASP A 348 -1.37 4.00 29.64
N GLN A 349 -0.31 3.97 30.45
CA GLN A 349 1.01 3.57 30.00
C GLN A 349 1.22 2.11 30.38
N TYR A 350 1.65 1.29 29.44
CA TYR A 350 1.82 -0.15 29.59
C TYR A 350 3.30 -0.52 29.52
N ASP A 351 3.73 -1.45 30.38
CA ASP A 351 4.89 -2.31 30.12
C ASP A 351 4.40 -3.50 29.30
N VAL A 352 4.87 -3.62 28.06
CA VAL A 352 4.51 -4.69 27.13
C VAL A 352 5.58 -5.77 27.17
N SER A 353 5.18 -7.04 27.33
CA SER A 353 6.06 -8.21 27.15
C SER A 353 5.52 -9.10 26.02
N ILE A 354 6.41 -9.51 25.12
CA ILE A 354 6.10 -10.43 24.03
C ILE A 354 6.92 -11.71 24.17
N THR A 355 6.23 -12.85 24.18
CA THR A 355 6.86 -14.17 24.31
C THR A 355 6.36 -15.14 23.25
N ALA A 356 7.28 -15.92 22.66
CA ALA A 356 6.98 -17.00 21.73
C ALA A 356 8.03 -18.12 21.86
N ASP A 357 7.66 -19.37 21.59
CA ASP A 357 8.57 -20.51 21.71
C ASP A 357 9.71 -20.40 20.70
N GLY A 358 10.96 -20.48 21.17
CA GLY A 358 12.15 -20.31 20.35
C GLY A 358 12.54 -18.87 20.02
N TYR A 359 11.84 -17.87 20.56
CA TYR A 359 12.15 -16.44 20.39
C TYR A 359 12.76 -15.83 21.66
N VAL A 360 13.48 -14.73 21.47
CA VAL A 360 13.91 -13.84 22.56
C VAL A 360 12.68 -13.07 23.07
N GLU A 361 12.53 -12.96 24.38
CA GLU A 361 11.47 -12.14 24.99
C GLU A 361 11.78 -10.65 24.77
N GLU A 362 10.78 -9.89 24.32
CA GLU A 362 10.88 -8.43 24.14
C GLU A 362 10.07 -7.73 25.21
N GLU A 363 10.65 -6.68 25.82
CA GLU A 363 9.96 -5.77 26.73
C GLU A 363 10.13 -4.30 26.28
N PHE A 364 9.03 -3.56 26.21
CA PHE A 364 9.05 -2.12 25.88
C PHE A 364 7.84 -1.39 26.48
N GLU A 365 7.89 -0.05 26.48
CA GLU A 365 6.77 0.78 26.93
C GLU A 365 5.84 1.15 25.77
N PHE A 366 4.52 1.13 26.00
CA PHE A 366 3.51 1.57 25.04
C PHE A 366 2.50 2.48 25.72
N GLU A 367 2.12 3.60 25.09
CA GLU A 367 1.14 4.54 25.64
C GLU A 367 -0.16 4.50 24.84
N VAL A 368 -1.25 4.17 25.51
CA VAL A 368 -2.60 4.28 24.97
C VAL A 368 -3.20 5.61 25.46
N GLU A 369 -3.47 6.51 24.54
CA GLU A 369 -4.06 7.82 24.79
C GLU A 369 -5.59 7.73 24.81
N GLU A 370 -6.22 8.58 25.62
CA GLU A 370 -7.68 8.65 25.69
C GLU A 370 -8.27 9.04 24.33
N ASN A 371 -9.27 8.28 23.88
CA ASN A 371 -9.99 8.53 22.63
C ASN A 371 -9.16 8.32 21.35
N LYS A 372 -8.12 7.50 21.41
CA LYS A 372 -7.28 7.16 20.25
C LYS A 372 -7.24 5.66 20.05
N ASN A 373 -7.32 5.23 18.79
CA ASN A 373 -7.05 3.86 18.38
C ASN A 373 -5.66 3.78 17.76
N TYR A 374 -5.06 2.60 17.89
CA TYR A 374 -3.73 2.29 17.43
C TYR A 374 -3.86 1.14 16.43
N SER A 375 -3.44 1.39 15.21
CA SER A 375 -3.61 0.47 14.10
C SER A 375 -2.31 0.41 13.31
N GLY A 376 -1.80 -0.81 13.11
CA GLY A 376 -0.56 -1.04 12.38
C GLY A 376 0.69 -1.04 13.25
N GLU A 377 0.54 -1.31 14.54
CA GLU A 377 1.68 -1.52 15.42
C GLU A 377 2.45 -2.77 14.97
N GLN A 378 3.76 -2.61 14.74
CA GLN A 378 4.64 -3.72 14.41
C GLN A 378 5.56 -4.03 15.58
N PHE A 379 5.50 -5.26 16.05
CA PHE A 379 6.41 -5.75 17.08
C PHE A 379 7.32 -6.82 16.47
N VAL A 380 8.52 -6.42 16.08
CA VAL A 380 9.49 -7.37 15.54
C VAL A 380 10.23 -8.06 16.68
N ILE A 381 10.18 -9.39 16.68
CA ILE A 381 10.87 -10.24 17.64
C ILE A 381 11.88 -11.14 16.93
N SER A 382 12.93 -11.52 17.66
CA SER A 382 14.05 -12.27 17.10
C SER A 382 14.03 -13.73 17.57
N PRO A 383 14.18 -14.72 16.67
CA PRO A 383 14.49 -16.09 17.06
C PRO A 383 15.74 -16.14 17.95
N ALA A 384 15.78 -17.08 18.89
CA ALA A 384 16.92 -17.26 19.77
C ALA A 384 18.23 -17.40 18.98
N LEU A 385 19.25 -16.67 19.42
CA LEU A 385 20.54 -16.61 18.73
C LEU A 385 21.38 -17.85 19.00
N ALA A 386 22.11 -18.29 17.98
CA ALA A 386 23.20 -19.24 18.16
C ALA A 386 24.39 -18.55 18.87
N GLU A 387 25.20 -19.33 19.61
CA GLU A 387 26.40 -18.78 20.24
C GLU A 387 27.32 -18.14 19.19
N GLY A 388 27.85 -16.96 19.51
CA GLY A 388 28.74 -16.23 18.62
C GLY A 388 28.04 -15.52 17.46
N THR A 389 26.72 -15.38 17.51
CA THR A 389 25.94 -14.62 16.51
C THR A 389 25.32 -13.37 17.12
N ALA A 390 25.15 -12.32 16.32
CA ALA A 390 24.37 -11.13 16.66
C ALA A 390 23.30 -10.89 15.59
N ARG A 391 22.19 -10.27 16.00
CA ARG A 391 21.15 -9.84 15.06
C ARG A 391 20.87 -8.36 15.24
N ILE A 392 20.73 -7.67 14.11
CA ILE A 392 20.52 -6.24 14.04
C ILE A 392 19.21 -6.05 13.30
N VAL A 393 18.22 -5.45 13.96
CA VAL A 393 16.88 -5.22 13.39
C VAL A 393 16.66 -3.71 13.34
N LEU A 394 16.42 -3.20 12.14
CA LEU A 394 16.06 -1.82 11.87
C LEU A 394 14.55 -1.73 11.66
N GLU A 395 13.89 -0.89 12.44
CA GLU A 395 12.45 -0.61 12.39
C GLU A 395 12.23 0.88 12.14
N TRP A 396 11.24 1.22 11.32
CA TRP A 396 10.82 2.60 11.08
C TRP A 396 9.32 2.64 10.74
N GLY A 397 8.72 3.82 10.70
CA GLY A 397 7.30 3.96 10.36
C GLY A 397 7.04 4.04 8.86
N ALA A 398 5.89 4.60 8.47
CA ALA A 398 5.61 4.97 7.07
C ALA A 398 6.65 5.94 6.47
N GLU A 399 7.24 6.78 7.33
CA GLU A 399 8.27 7.74 6.97
C GLU A 399 9.47 7.56 7.91
N PRO A 400 10.72 7.55 7.41
CA PRO A 400 11.12 7.61 5.99
C PRO A 400 10.66 6.39 5.19
N ARG A 401 10.25 6.57 3.94
CA ARG A 401 9.65 5.48 3.14
C ARG A 401 10.55 4.24 2.95
N ASP A 402 11.87 4.42 2.96
CA ASP A 402 12.82 3.40 2.52
C ASP A 402 14.18 3.64 3.18
N LEU A 403 14.48 2.84 4.20
CA LEU A 403 15.73 2.90 4.95
C LEU A 403 16.53 1.64 4.67
N ASP A 404 17.76 1.84 4.21
CA ASP A 404 18.72 0.77 3.94
C ASP A 404 19.70 0.56 5.10
N SER A 405 20.00 -0.70 5.37
CA SER A 405 21.00 -1.20 6.31
C SER A 405 22.34 -1.41 5.62
N TYR A 406 23.40 -0.91 6.24
CA TYR A 406 24.78 -1.14 5.83
C TYR A 406 25.59 -1.67 7.01
N LEU A 407 26.15 -2.87 6.86
CA LEU A 407 27.16 -3.41 7.77
C LEU A 407 28.51 -3.44 7.07
N THR A 408 29.51 -2.74 7.60
CA THR A 408 30.88 -2.76 7.08
C THR A 408 31.88 -3.10 8.16
N GLY A 409 33.02 -3.70 7.82
CA GLY A 409 34.03 -4.05 8.82
C GLY A 409 35.12 -4.97 8.29
N GLU A 410 35.87 -5.55 9.22
CA GLU A 410 36.91 -6.53 8.92
C GLU A 410 36.91 -7.59 10.03
N THR A 411 37.02 -8.87 9.64
CA THR A 411 37.25 -9.97 10.60
C THR A 411 38.71 -9.98 11.06
N ASP A 412 39.01 -10.63 12.19
CA ASP A 412 40.40 -10.84 12.66
C ASP A 412 41.24 -11.67 11.68
N SER A 413 40.60 -12.46 10.82
CA SER A 413 41.25 -13.23 9.76
C SER A 413 41.60 -12.37 8.52
N GLY A 414 41.23 -11.08 8.52
CA GLY A 414 41.50 -10.13 7.46
C GLY A 414 40.51 -10.20 6.28
N THR A 415 39.29 -10.66 6.53
CA THR A 415 38.21 -10.64 5.53
C THR A 415 37.46 -9.32 5.64
N ASP A 416 37.46 -8.52 4.57
CA ASP A 416 36.63 -7.32 4.46
C ASP A 416 35.14 -7.73 4.44
N VAL A 417 34.35 -7.13 5.32
CA VAL A 417 32.90 -7.35 5.43
C VAL A 417 32.17 -6.13 4.89
N SER A 418 31.24 -6.36 3.97
CA SER A 418 30.28 -5.38 3.48
C SER A 418 28.97 -6.11 3.18
N VAL A 419 27.89 -5.70 3.83
CA VAL A 419 26.54 -6.22 3.63
C VAL A 419 25.57 -5.05 3.47
N SER A 420 24.77 -5.09 2.41
CA SER A 420 23.72 -4.13 2.09
C SER A 420 22.74 -4.74 1.08
N PHE A 421 21.69 -4.01 0.68
CA PHE A 421 20.79 -4.40 -0.41
C PHE A 421 21.51 -4.93 -1.66
N SER A 422 22.61 -4.28 -2.06
CA SER A 422 23.36 -4.64 -3.28
C SER A 422 24.21 -5.89 -3.12
N ASP A 423 24.69 -6.16 -1.90
CA ASP A 423 25.57 -7.27 -1.55
C ASP A 423 25.02 -7.91 -0.26
N LYS A 424 23.98 -8.75 -0.41
CA LYS A 424 23.19 -9.26 0.72
C LYS A 424 23.89 -10.31 1.57
N THR A 425 25.01 -10.87 1.13
CA THR A 425 25.72 -11.93 1.85
C THR A 425 27.22 -11.74 1.75
N CYS A 426 27.91 -11.77 2.88
CA CYS A 426 29.36 -11.82 2.98
C CYS A 426 29.81 -13.19 3.49
N SER A 427 30.81 -13.79 2.85
CA SER A 427 31.32 -15.12 3.22
C SER A 427 32.84 -15.19 3.12
N SER A 428 33.46 -16.02 3.96
CA SER A 428 34.88 -16.39 3.85
C SER A 428 34.99 -17.90 3.54
N GLY A 429 35.41 -18.23 2.32
CA GLY A 429 35.41 -19.61 1.85
C GLY A 429 33.98 -20.17 1.74
N SER A 430 33.65 -21.15 2.59
CA SER A 430 32.31 -21.77 2.64
C SER A 430 31.46 -21.32 3.84
N GLU A 431 31.99 -20.42 4.67
CA GLU A 431 31.33 -19.94 5.89
C GLU A 431 30.74 -18.55 5.64
N THR A 432 29.45 -18.37 5.92
CA THR A 432 28.81 -17.06 5.90
C THR A 432 29.24 -16.25 7.12
N ILE A 433 29.71 -15.02 6.91
CA ILE A 433 30.09 -14.10 7.99
C ILE A 433 28.88 -13.26 8.39
N ALA A 434 28.16 -12.70 7.43
CA ALA A 434 26.99 -11.87 7.68
C ALA A 434 26.03 -11.93 6.47
N GLU A 435 24.74 -11.77 6.73
CA GLU A 435 23.73 -11.65 5.68
C GLU A 435 22.59 -10.71 6.05
N LEU A 436 21.98 -10.11 5.03
CA LEU A 436 20.74 -9.35 5.11
C LEU A 436 19.59 -10.35 4.95
N ASP A 437 18.94 -10.69 6.07
CA ASP A 437 17.88 -11.69 6.16
C ASP A 437 16.55 -11.18 5.58
N VAL A 438 16.15 -9.98 6.00
CA VAL A 438 14.91 -9.30 5.60
C VAL A 438 15.26 -7.92 5.07
N ASP A 439 14.59 -7.55 3.98
CA ASP A 439 14.83 -6.35 3.19
C ASP A 439 13.48 -5.80 2.73
N ASP A 440 12.93 -4.82 3.47
CA ASP A 440 11.66 -4.16 3.15
C ASP A 440 11.91 -2.79 2.50
N THR A 441 11.35 -2.61 1.30
CA THR A 441 11.53 -1.40 0.48
C THR A 441 10.27 -0.54 0.38
N THR A 442 9.21 -0.91 1.11
CA THR A 442 7.84 -0.37 0.99
C THR A 442 7.37 0.42 2.21
N GLY A 443 8.25 0.64 3.18
CA GLY A 443 7.97 1.33 4.44
C GLY A 443 7.68 0.36 5.58
N TYR A 444 7.69 0.86 6.82
CA TYR A 444 7.46 0.10 8.06
C TYR A 444 8.53 -0.92 8.49
N GLY A 445 9.46 -1.30 7.60
CA GLY A 445 10.47 -2.29 7.94
C GLY A 445 9.86 -3.66 8.32
N PRO A 446 10.62 -4.55 8.99
CA PRO A 446 12.01 -4.38 9.37
C PRO A 446 12.99 -4.61 8.23
N GLU A 447 14.21 -4.11 8.40
CA GLU A 447 15.39 -4.72 7.78
C GLU A 447 16.21 -5.44 8.84
N THR A 448 16.70 -6.63 8.53
CA THR A 448 17.43 -7.45 9.49
C THR A 448 18.74 -7.94 8.92
N ILE A 449 19.83 -7.72 9.66
CA ILE A 449 21.13 -8.34 9.39
C ILE A 449 21.47 -9.33 10.50
N THR A 450 21.81 -10.56 10.13
CA THR A 450 22.44 -11.54 11.03
C THR A 450 23.95 -11.57 10.77
N LEU A 451 24.73 -11.41 11.84
CA LEU A 451 26.19 -11.51 11.87
C LEU A 451 26.57 -12.82 12.58
N TYR A 452 27.23 -13.73 11.87
CA TYR A 452 27.60 -15.06 12.34
C TYR A 452 29.02 -15.16 12.93
N ASP A 453 29.87 -14.15 12.69
CA ASP A 453 31.22 -14.09 13.26
C ASP A 453 31.45 -12.75 13.97
N LEU A 454 31.44 -12.78 15.30
CA LEU A 454 31.71 -11.59 16.12
C LEU A 454 33.20 -11.28 16.26
N ASN A 455 34.12 -12.11 15.74
CA ASN A 455 35.56 -11.87 15.84
C ASN A 455 36.05 -10.88 14.78
N GLY A 456 35.73 -9.62 14.99
CA GLY A 456 36.13 -8.52 14.13
C GLY A 456 35.63 -7.19 14.65
N VAL A 457 35.78 -6.15 13.83
CA VAL A 457 35.24 -4.82 14.11
C VAL A 457 34.28 -4.43 13.00
N TYR A 458 33.02 -4.22 13.37
CA TYR A 458 31.92 -3.95 12.43
C TYR A 458 31.25 -2.63 12.77
N ARG A 459 30.80 -1.90 11.75
CA ARG A 459 30.05 -0.66 11.86
C ARG A 459 28.71 -0.84 11.17
N TYR A 460 27.65 -0.47 11.86
CA TYR A 460 26.30 -0.48 11.33
C TYR A 460 25.80 0.95 11.09
N THR A 461 25.29 1.18 9.88
CA THR A 461 24.85 2.48 9.39
C THR A 461 23.51 2.34 8.69
N VAL A 462 22.61 3.29 8.93
CA VAL A 462 21.29 3.37 8.28
C VAL A 462 21.30 4.52 7.30
N LYS A 463 20.74 4.32 6.11
CA LYS A 463 20.66 5.33 5.06
C LYS A 463 19.25 5.47 4.54
N ASP A 464 18.76 6.70 4.49
CA ASP A 464 17.57 7.07 3.75
C ASP A 464 17.87 7.01 2.24
N PHE A 465 17.43 5.92 1.60
CA PHE A 465 17.74 5.60 0.21
C PHE A 465 17.12 6.61 -0.76
N ARG A 466 15.86 6.97 -0.49
CA ARG A 466 15.08 7.93 -1.27
C ARG A 466 15.51 9.37 -1.03
N ARG A 467 16.34 9.61 0.00
CA ARG A 467 16.84 10.93 0.41
C ARG A 467 15.68 11.88 0.70
N THR A 468 14.65 11.37 1.36
CA THR A 468 13.51 12.16 1.84
C THR A 468 13.97 13.24 2.82
N ARG A 469 15.10 13.01 3.50
CA ARG A 469 15.68 13.84 4.59
C ARG A 469 14.80 13.87 5.82
N THR A 470 13.99 12.83 6.00
CA THR A 470 12.99 12.73 7.06
C THR A 470 13.47 11.89 8.25
N LEU A 471 14.62 11.19 8.14
CA LEU A 471 15.14 10.27 9.17
C LEU A 471 15.30 10.89 10.57
N GLN A 472 15.76 12.14 10.67
CA GLN A 472 15.87 12.82 11.98
C GLN A 472 14.51 13.25 12.55
N GLN A 473 13.53 13.50 11.69
CA GLN A 473 12.20 14.01 12.05
C GLN A 473 11.25 12.88 12.46
N TYR A 474 11.25 11.77 11.72
CA TYR A 474 10.35 10.64 11.95
C TYR A 474 11.03 9.50 12.70
N GLY A 475 12.37 9.51 12.76
CA GLY A 475 13.14 8.56 13.52
C GLY A 475 13.30 7.21 12.84
N ALA A 476 13.99 6.34 13.54
CA ALA A 476 14.12 4.90 13.30
C ALA A 476 14.61 4.29 14.61
N THR A 477 14.37 2.99 14.78
CA THR A 477 14.80 2.20 15.92
C THR A 477 15.71 1.09 15.43
N VAL A 478 16.85 0.89 16.09
CA VAL A 478 17.73 -0.25 15.84
C VAL A 478 17.81 -1.08 17.10
N LYS A 479 17.37 -2.33 17.02
CA LYS A 479 17.50 -3.33 18.08
C LYS A 479 18.73 -4.20 17.79
N VAL A 480 19.61 -4.35 18.77
CA VAL A 480 20.81 -5.19 18.66
C VAL A 480 20.70 -6.35 19.65
N TYR A 481 20.53 -7.56 19.13
CA TYR A 481 20.49 -8.78 19.89
C TYR A 481 21.90 -9.37 19.95
N LEU A 482 22.42 -9.56 21.17
CA LEU A 482 23.74 -10.14 21.42
C LEU A 482 23.63 -11.46 22.20
N PRO A 483 24.61 -12.36 22.06
CA PRO A 483 24.55 -13.67 22.68
C PRO A 483 24.62 -13.55 24.21
N GLY A 484 23.70 -14.24 24.90
CA GLY A 484 23.65 -14.27 26.36
C GLY A 484 22.94 -13.08 27.01
N GLN A 485 22.38 -12.14 26.22
CA GLN A 485 21.49 -11.10 26.73
C GLN A 485 20.03 -11.60 26.74
N ALA A 486 19.24 -11.13 27.71
CA ALA A 486 17.82 -11.48 27.85
C ALA A 486 16.89 -10.56 27.03
N GLN A 487 17.35 -9.36 26.72
CA GLN A 487 16.65 -8.29 25.99
C GLN A 487 17.65 -7.66 25.02
N PRO A 488 17.21 -7.11 23.87
CA PRO A 488 18.11 -6.41 22.95
C PRO A 488 18.53 -5.05 23.51
N GLU A 489 19.63 -4.53 22.98
CA GLU A 489 19.98 -3.13 23.13
C GLU A 489 19.19 -2.30 22.11
N VAL A 490 18.38 -1.34 22.58
CA VAL A 490 17.51 -0.51 21.73
C VAL A 490 18.13 0.87 21.54
N ILE A 491 18.35 1.26 20.28
CA ILE A 491 18.97 2.52 19.89
C ILE A 491 17.98 3.31 19.04
N THR A 492 17.60 4.51 19.49
CA THR A 492 16.76 5.43 18.72
C THR A 492 17.55 6.64 18.25
N VAL A 493 17.10 7.27 17.17
CA VAL A 493 17.71 8.49 16.62
C VAL A 493 17.76 9.61 17.66
N ALA A 494 18.95 10.10 18.02
CA ALA A 494 19.05 11.18 19.02
C ALA A 494 18.45 12.49 18.48
N PRO A 495 17.66 13.25 19.26
CA PRO A 495 16.91 14.44 18.79
C PRO A 495 17.75 15.56 18.15
N ASN A 496 19.06 15.59 18.38
CA ASN A 496 19.98 16.61 17.85
C ASN A 496 21.21 15.99 17.19
N ALA A 497 21.11 14.77 16.66
CA ALA A 497 22.22 14.07 16.01
C ALA A 497 22.67 14.75 14.69
N GLY A 498 21.85 15.64 14.15
CA GLY A 498 22.14 16.36 12.89
C GLY A 498 22.09 15.44 11.68
N ILE A 499 21.34 14.33 11.78
CA ILE A 499 21.20 13.34 10.73
C ILE A 499 20.41 13.96 9.58
N VAL A 500 20.89 13.75 8.35
CA VAL A 500 20.18 14.16 7.13
C VAL A 500 19.74 12.91 6.39
N ASN A 501 20.68 12.16 5.82
CA ASN A 501 20.39 10.93 5.08
C ASN A 501 21.09 9.69 5.66
N ILE A 502 22.09 9.86 6.53
CA ILE A 502 22.94 8.77 7.00
C ILE A 502 23.08 8.86 8.51
N TRP A 503 22.76 7.77 9.19
CA TRP A 503 22.86 7.60 10.63
C TRP A 503 23.90 6.53 10.96
N GLU A 504 25.01 6.93 11.55
CA GLU A 504 25.98 6.00 12.14
C GLU A 504 25.45 5.57 13.51
N VAL A 505 25.03 4.31 13.61
CA VAL A 505 24.28 3.82 14.77
C VAL A 505 25.24 3.32 15.85
N PHE A 506 26.04 2.31 15.53
CA PHE A 506 26.97 1.67 16.47
C PHE A 506 28.19 1.07 15.78
N GLU A 507 29.15 0.67 16.61
CA GLU A 507 30.30 -0.17 16.26
C GLU A 507 30.26 -1.41 17.17
N LEU A 508 30.53 -2.59 16.62
CA LEU A 508 30.65 -3.84 17.34
C LEU A 508 32.11 -4.30 17.26
N ASP A 509 32.79 -4.35 18.40
CA ASP A 509 34.22 -4.68 18.49
C ASP A 509 34.35 -5.99 19.28
N HIS A 510 34.61 -7.10 18.60
CA HIS A 510 34.71 -8.43 19.20
C HIS A 510 33.47 -8.82 20.03
N GLY A 511 32.28 -8.44 19.56
CA GLY A 511 31.00 -8.64 20.26
C GLY A 511 30.69 -7.60 21.35
N GLU A 512 31.57 -6.64 21.61
CA GLU A 512 31.31 -5.49 22.50
C GLU A 512 30.61 -4.37 21.73
N LEU A 513 29.40 -3.99 22.15
CA LEU A 513 28.61 -2.94 21.50
C LEU A 513 29.02 -1.55 21.97
N ARG A 514 29.35 -0.69 21.00
CA ARG A 514 29.65 0.73 21.20
C ARG A 514 28.70 1.61 20.41
N ILE A 515 27.77 2.25 21.11
CA ILE A 515 26.80 3.18 20.51
C ILE A 515 27.50 4.46 20.03
N LEU A 516 27.24 4.86 18.79
CA LEU A 516 27.78 6.08 18.17
C LEU A 516 26.71 7.18 18.07
N ASN A 517 25.52 6.80 17.59
CA ASN A 517 24.30 7.60 17.42
C ASN A 517 24.56 9.04 16.94
N ARG A 518 25.04 9.18 15.70
CA ARG A 518 25.43 10.48 15.12
C ARG A 518 25.22 10.54 13.61
N ALA A 519 25.27 11.74 13.03
CA ALA A 519 25.28 11.92 11.58
C ALA A 519 26.49 11.24 10.92
N GLY A 520 26.23 10.44 9.89
CA GLY A 520 27.24 9.83 9.04
C GLY A 520 27.60 10.67 7.82
N ASN A 521 28.48 10.14 6.98
CA ASN A 521 28.83 10.71 5.68
C ASN A 521 28.79 9.64 4.59
N GLU A 522 28.90 10.02 3.32
CA GLU A 522 28.80 9.08 2.18
C GLU A 522 29.91 8.01 2.13
N ASN A 523 31.00 8.15 2.90
CA ASN A 523 31.99 7.08 3.03
C ASN A 523 31.61 6.07 4.12
N SER A 524 30.58 6.35 4.93
CA SER A 524 30.09 5.45 5.98
C SER A 524 29.25 4.29 5.41
N THR A 525 28.96 4.30 4.11
CA THR A 525 28.16 3.32 3.37
C THR A 525 28.93 2.69 2.19
N ARG A 526 30.26 2.73 2.24
CA ARG A 526 31.16 2.20 1.21
C ARG A 526 31.99 1.03 1.69
#